data_AF-A0A4Q6FUH0-F1
#
_entry.id   AF-A0A4Q6FUH0-F1
#
_cell.length_a   1.000
_cell.length_b   1.000
_cell.length_c   1.000
_cell.angle_alpha   90.00
_cell.angle_beta   90.00
_cell.angle_gamma   90.00
#
_symmetry.space_group_name_H-M   'P 1'
#
loop_
_entity.id
_entity.type
_entity.pdbx_description
1 polymer ?
#
loop_
_entity_poly.entity_id
_entity_poly.type
_entity_poly.pdbx_seq_one_letter_code
_entity_poly.pdbx_strand_id
1 'polypeptide(L)'
;MSSSISLKLLPLLVLMVTSCSNDDDTNKKLRQEIELKDRQKQVLQADVVKQTDVLKTTTEELEKIRLSGGPEVVQKAEADRAAAVEAKSAAEKALVEKDAELKATLSKLDESRNENASVVASAASLRNEIEAKRTLIDDLEIKLKAASPELVAQLNLDVTTKSNEIADLKAKLDLANLNSDQVAKLSDEIKAKTS
;
A
#
# COMPACT_ATOMS: atom_id res chain seq x y z
N MET A 1 25.70 -13.37 8.57
CA MET A 1 25.21 -12.00 8.84
C MET A 1 23.70 -12.06 8.76
N SER A 2 23.01 -11.92 9.89
CA SER A 2 21.55 -12.01 9.96
C SER A 2 20.92 -10.82 9.24
N SER A 3 20.19 -11.09 8.15
CA SER A 3 19.24 -10.14 7.56
C SER A 3 18.12 -9.89 8.58
N SER A 4 18.33 -8.96 9.50
CA SER A 4 17.28 -8.46 10.38
C SER A 4 16.32 -7.62 9.54
N ILE A 5 15.34 -8.27 8.92
CA ILE A 5 14.09 -7.60 8.54
C ILE A 5 13.58 -6.95 9.83
N SER A 6 13.63 -5.63 9.89
CA SER A 6 13.22 -4.86 11.07
C SER A 6 11.85 -5.35 11.55
N LEU A 7 11.76 -5.82 12.80
CA LEU A 7 10.51 -6.29 13.43
C LEU A 7 9.37 -5.26 13.33
N LYS A 8 9.68 -4.00 13.03
CA LYS A 8 8.73 -2.91 12.80
C LYS A 8 7.99 -2.98 11.45
N LEU A 9 8.50 -3.71 10.46
CA LEU A 9 7.81 -3.90 9.16
C LEU A 9 6.87 -5.11 9.12
N LEU A 10 7.04 -6.08 10.02
CA LEU A 10 6.17 -7.27 10.09
C LEU A 10 4.68 -6.91 10.23
N PRO A 11 4.27 -5.95 11.09
CA PRO A 11 2.86 -5.62 11.26
C PRO A 11 2.23 -5.06 9.99
N LEU A 12 2.93 -4.21 9.23
CA LEU A 12 2.43 -3.66 7.96
C LEU A 12 2.31 -4.73 6.87
N LEU A 13 3.27 -5.65 6.81
CA LEU A 13 3.23 -6.74 5.83
C LEU A 13 2.09 -7.72 6.13
N VAL A 14 1.89 -8.04 7.41
CA VAL A 14 0.78 -8.91 7.85
C VAL A 14 -0.58 -8.25 7.61
N LEU A 15 -0.71 -6.93 7.85
CA LEU A 15 -1.94 -6.19 7.55
C LEU A 15 -2.24 -6.15 6.03
N MET A 16 -1.22 -5.93 5.18
CA MET A 16 -1.41 -5.91 3.72
C MET A 16 -1.77 -7.29 3.16
N VAL A 17 -1.12 -8.35 3.63
CA VAL A 17 -1.39 -9.72 3.17
C VAL A 17 -2.78 -10.19 3.61
N THR A 18 -3.24 -9.80 4.80
CA THR A 18 -4.59 -10.15 5.29
C THR A 18 -5.70 -9.32 4.64
N SER A 19 -5.45 -8.06 4.27
CA SER A 19 -6.42 -7.25 3.49
C SER A 19 -6.58 -7.81 2.07
N CYS A 20 -5.48 -8.07 1.35
CA CYS A 20 -5.55 -8.55 -0.03
C CYS A 20 -6.32 -9.88 -0.18
N SER A 21 -6.19 -10.79 0.79
CA SER A 21 -6.92 -12.07 0.77
C SER A 21 -8.43 -11.92 0.99
N ASN A 22 -8.84 -10.98 1.84
CA ASN A 22 -10.26 -10.73 2.11
C ASN A 22 -10.93 -9.95 0.97
N ASP A 23 -10.18 -9.07 0.31
CA ASP A 23 -10.66 -8.27 -0.82
C ASP A 23 -10.89 -9.13 -2.07
N ASP A 24 -10.03 -10.12 -2.31
CA ASP A 24 -10.22 -11.09 -3.42
C ASP A 24 -11.45 -11.98 -3.20
N ASP A 25 -11.67 -12.48 -1.97
CA ASP A 25 -12.86 -13.27 -1.65
C ASP A 25 -14.15 -12.44 -1.71
N THR A 26 -14.09 -11.18 -1.30
CA THR A 26 -15.22 -10.25 -1.40
C THR A 26 -15.55 -9.93 -2.86
N ASN A 27 -14.54 -9.63 -3.67
CA ASN A 27 -14.71 -9.39 -5.11
C ASN A 27 -15.25 -10.62 -5.84
N LYS A 28 -14.82 -11.82 -5.44
CA LYS A 28 -15.35 -13.08 -5.99
C LYS A 28 -16.83 -13.26 -5.66
N LYS A 29 -17.25 -12.98 -4.43
CA LYS A 29 -18.66 -13.03 -4.02
C LYS A 29 -19.51 -12.00 -4.79
N LEU A 30 -19.02 -10.77 -4.93
CA LEU A 30 -19.72 -9.73 -5.70
C LEU A 30 -19.91 -10.12 -7.17
N ARG A 31 -18.89 -10.74 -7.79
CA ARG A 31 -19.01 -11.26 -9.17
C ARG A 31 -20.07 -12.35 -9.30
N GLN A 32 -20.10 -13.30 -8.35
CA GLN A 32 -21.13 -14.34 -8.32
C GLN A 32 -22.53 -13.75 -8.14
N GLU A 33 -22.67 -12.74 -7.28
CA GLU A 33 -23.93 -12.03 -7.07
C GLU A 33 -24.38 -11.29 -8.34
N ILE A 34 -23.45 -10.63 -9.05
CA ILE A 34 -23.71 -9.97 -10.34
C ILE A 34 -24.20 -10.98 -11.37
N GLU A 35 -23.53 -12.13 -11.51
CA GLU A 35 -23.95 -13.18 -12.44
C GLU A 35 -25.36 -13.70 -12.10
N LEU A 36 -25.65 -13.92 -10.82
CA LEU A 36 -26.97 -14.38 -10.38
C LEU A 36 -28.05 -13.33 -10.68
N LYS A 37 -27.79 -12.07 -10.36
CA LYS A 37 -28.71 -10.95 -10.61
C LYS A 37 -28.93 -10.71 -12.10
N ASP A 38 -27.90 -10.83 -12.93
CA ASP A 38 -28.03 -10.70 -14.38
C ASP A 38 -28.90 -11.83 -14.97
N ARG A 39 -28.73 -13.07 -14.50
CA ARG A 39 -29.65 -14.18 -14.87
C ARG A 39 -31.09 -13.90 -14.45
N GLN A 40 -31.31 -13.39 -13.23
CA GLN A 40 -32.65 -13.02 -12.76
C GLN A 40 -33.26 -11.90 -13.62
N LYS A 41 -32.46 -10.90 -13.99
CA LYS A 41 -32.86 -9.83 -14.91
C LYS A 41 -33.27 -10.40 -16.27
N GLN A 42 -32.50 -11.32 -16.85
CA GLN A 42 -32.84 -11.97 -18.12
C GLN A 42 -34.17 -12.74 -18.04
N VAL A 43 -34.43 -13.43 -16.92
CA VAL A 43 -35.72 -14.11 -16.69
C VAL A 43 -36.87 -13.11 -16.62
N LEU A 44 -36.70 -11.98 -15.92
CA LEU A 44 -37.72 -10.92 -15.85
C LEU A 44 -37.94 -10.22 -17.19
N GLN A 45 -36.88 -10.02 -17.98
CA GLN A 45 -37.02 -9.53 -19.36
C GLN A 45 -37.86 -10.47 -20.21
N ALA A 46 -37.63 -11.79 -20.10
CA ALA A 46 -38.44 -12.78 -20.79
C ALA A 46 -39.90 -12.77 -20.30
N ASP A 47 -40.14 -12.53 -19.01
CA ASP A 47 -41.50 -12.41 -18.46
C ASP A 47 -42.22 -11.16 -18.99
N VAL A 48 -41.55 -10.00 -19.04
CA VAL A 48 -42.10 -8.77 -19.64
C VAL A 48 -42.49 -9.01 -21.11
N VAL A 49 -41.67 -9.72 -21.88
CA VAL A 49 -41.99 -10.09 -23.27
C VAL A 49 -43.25 -10.97 -23.31
N LYS A 50 -43.32 -12.01 -22.48
CA LYS A 50 -44.51 -12.88 -22.40
C LYS A 50 -45.77 -12.11 -22.04
N GLN A 51 -45.72 -11.23 -21.02
CA GLN A 51 -46.88 -10.43 -20.64
C GLN A 51 -47.29 -9.44 -21.73
N THR A 52 -46.32 -8.94 -22.51
CA THR A 52 -46.59 -8.09 -23.68
C THR A 52 -47.35 -8.88 -24.76
N ASP A 53 -46.95 -10.12 -25.04
CA ASP A 53 -47.65 -10.98 -26.00
C ASP A 53 -49.05 -11.38 -25.53
N VAL A 54 -49.23 -11.66 -24.23
CA VAL A 54 -50.56 -11.91 -23.63
C VAL A 54 -51.45 -10.67 -23.73
N LEU A 55 -50.93 -9.49 -23.39
CA LEU A 55 -51.69 -8.24 -23.51
C LEU A 55 -52.10 -7.95 -24.95
N LYS A 56 -51.23 -8.25 -25.92
CA LYS A 56 -51.54 -8.12 -27.34
C LYS A 56 -52.67 -9.08 -27.75
N THR A 57 -52.55 -10.35 -27.40
CA THR A 57 -53.55 -11.39 -27.72
C THR A 57 -54.91 -11.06 -27.09
N THR A 58 -54.95 -10.72 -25.80
CA THR A 58 -56.19 -10.36 -25.09
C THR A 58 -56.82 -9.07 -25.64
N THR A 59 -56.01 -8.13 -26.13
CA THR A 59 -56.52 -6.92 -26.80
C THR A 59 -57.13 -7.23 -28.17
N GLU A 60 -56.50 -8.08 -28.97
CA GLU A 60 -57.03 -8.53 -30.27
C GLU A 60 -58.33 -9.35 -30.10
N GLU A 61 -58.40 -10.21 -29.07
CA GLU A 61 -59.61 -10.97 -28.72
C GLU A 61 -60.75 -10.07 -28.26
N LEU A 62 -60.46 -9.08 -27.40
CA LEU A 62 -61.45 -8.09 -26.97
C LEU A 62 -62.02 -7.32 -28.16
N GLU A 63 -61.19 -6.93 -29.13
CA GLU A 63 -61.63 -6.22 -30.33
C GLU A 63 -62.60 -7.07 -31.17
N LYS A 64 -62.32 -8.36 -31.33
CA LYS A 64 -63.25 -9.30 -31.99
C LYS A 64 -64.55 -9.46 -31.22
N ILE A 65 -64.48 -9.64 -29.89
CA ILE A 65 -65.66 -9.82 -29.03
C ILE A 65 -66.53 -8.56 -29.01
N ARG A 66 -65.96 -7.35 -29.13
CA ARG A 66 -66.73 -6.10 -29.23
C ARG A 66 -67.60 -6.02 -30.49
N LEU A 67 -67.23 -6.70 -31.58
CA LEU A 67 -67.95 -6.63 -32.85
C LEU A 67 -69.16 -7.59 -32.92
N SER A 68 -69.14 -8.68 -32.14
CA SER A 68 -70.16 -9.75 -32.26
C SER A 68 -70.58 -10.42 -30.95
N GLY A 69 -70.02 -9.99 -29.81
CA GLY A 69 -70.29 -10.57 -28.50
C GLY A 69 -71.43 -9.88 -27.75
N GLY A 70 -72.07 -10.62 -26.84
CA GLY A 70 -73.02 -10.05 -25.88
C GLY A 70 -72.32 -9.23 -24.79
N PRO A 71 -73.04 -8.30 -24.11
CA PRO A 71 -72.46 -7.37 -23.14
C PRO A 71 -71.72 -8.05 -21.98
N GLU A 72 -72.19 -9.21 -21.52
CA GLU A 72 -71.55 -9.99 -20.46
C GLU A 72 -70.20 -10.59 -20.88
N VAL A 73 -70.08 -11.02 -22.14
CA VAL A 73 -68.83 -11.56 -22.71
C VAL A 73 -67.81 -10.45 -22.96
N VAL A 74 -68.28 -9.28 -23.39
CA VAL A 74 -67.44 -8.07 -23.54
C VAL A 74 -66.88 -7.65 -22.18
N GLN A 75 -67.71 -7.58 -21.13
CA GLN A 75 -67.25 -7.22 -19.78
C GLN A 75 -66.18 -8.17 -19.24
N LYS A 76 -66.36 -9.49 -19.45
CA LYS A 76 -65.36 -10.47 -19.05
C LYS A 76 -64.03 -10.26 -19.76
N ALA A 77 -64.05 -10.07 -21.08
CA ALA A 77 -62.84 -9.81 -21.87
C ALA A 77 -62.15 -8.49 -21.49
N GLU A 78 -62.91 -7.46 -21.11
CA GLU A 78 -62.34 -6.21 -20.57
C GLU A 78 -61.65 -6.42 -19.22
N ALA A 79 -62.23 -7.24 -18.35
CA ALA A 79 -61.61 -7.63 -17.08
C ALA A 79 -60.31 -8.44 -17.29
N ASP A 80 -60.32 -9.40 -18.23
CA ASP A 80 -59.14 -10.20 -18.57
C ASP A 80 -58.01 -9.32 -19.14
N ARG A 81 -58.35 -8.36 -20.01
CA ARG A 81 -57.38 -7.37 -20.51
C ARG A 81 -56.85 -6.47 -19.38
N ALA A 82 -57.71 -6.01 -18.46
CA ALA A 82 -57.27 -5.21 -17.32
C ALA A 82 -56.29 -5.98 -16.44
N ALA A 83 -56.54 -7.27 -16.18
CA ALA A 83 -55.62 -8.14 -15.46
C ALA A 83 -54.28 -8.31 -16.21
N ALA A 84 -54.30 -8.43 -17.55
CA ALA A 84 -53.08 -8.51 -18.36
C ALA A 84 -52.25 -7.19 -18.32
N VAL A 85 -52.90 -6.02 -18.28
CA VAL A 85 -52.21 -4.73 -18.11
C VAL A 85 -51.49 -4.66 -16.76
N GLU A 86 -52.17 -5.05 -15.68
CA GLU A 86 -51.56 -5.07 -14.34
C GLU A 86 -50.40 -6.08 -14.23
N ALA A 87 -50.55 -7.27 -14.82
CA ALA A 87 -49.48 -8.28 -14.85
C ALA A 87 -48.24 -7.76 -15.60
N LYS A 88 -48.43 -7.09 -16.74
CA LYS A 88 -47.33 -6.45 -17.48
C LYS A 88 -46.65 -5.35 -16.67
N SER A 89 -47.43 -4.46 -16.05
CA SER A 89 -46.92 -3.37 -15.21
C SER A 89 -46.10 -3.91 -14.03
N ALA A 90 -46.58 -4.97 -13.38
CA ALA A 90 -45.85 -5.63 -12.29
C ALA A 90 -44.52 -6.24 -12.76
N ALA A 91 -44.50 -6.91 -13.91
CA ALA A 91 -43.29 -7.47 -14.50
C ALA A 91 -42.27 -6.39 -14.87
N GLU A 92 -42.72 -5.27 -15.47
CA GLU A 92 -41.86 -4.12 -15.80
C GLU A 92 -41.25 -3.49 -14.54
N LYS A 93 -42.05 -3.33 -13.48
CA LYS A 93 -41.56 -2.80 -12.20
C LYS A 93 -40.51 -3.72 -11.57
N ALA A 94 -40.75 -5.03 -11.55
CA ALA A 94 -39.79 -6.00 -11.04
C ALA A 94 -38.47 -5.98 -11.81
N LEU A 95 -38.55 -5.82 -13.14
CA LEU A 95 -37.36 -5.69 -13.99
C LEU A 95 -36.55 -4.42 -13.65
N VAL A 96 -37.21 -3.27 -13.49
CA VAL A 96 -36.55 -2.01 -13.11
C VAL A 96 -35.88 -2.11 -11.74
N GLU A 97 -36.55 -2.72 -10.76
CA GLU A 97 -35.99 -2.93 -9.42
C GLU A 97 -34.74 -3.82 -9.48
N LYS A 98 -34.78 -4.92 -10.23
CA LYS A 98 -33.60 -5.78 -10.40
C LYS A 98 -32.46 -5.10 -11.15
N ASP A 99 -32.76 -4.25 -12.11
CA ASP A 99 -31.74 -3.49 -12.82
C ASP A 99 -31.03 -2.48 -11.90
N ALA A 100 -31.80 -1.84 -11.00
CA ALA A 100 -31.24 -0.95 -9.98
C ALA A 100 -30.37 -1.71 -8.97
N GLU A 101 -30.80 -2.89 -8.51
CA GLU A 101 -30.00 -3.75 -7.63
C GLU A 101 -28.69 -4.22 -8.29
N LEU A 102 -28.73 -4.59 -9.57
CA LEU A 102 -27.56 -5.00 -10.33
C LEU A 102 -26.56 -3.83 -10.45
N LYS A 103 -27.05 -2.64 -10.78
CA LYS A 103 -26.24 -1.42 -10.85
C LYS A 103 -25.57 -1.08 -9.51
N ALA A 104 -26.29 -1.25 -8.40
CA ALA A 104 -25.72 -1.04 -7.07
C ALA A 104 -24.60 -2.04 -6.75
N THR A 105 -24.76 -3.32 -7.09
CA THR A 105 -23.72 -4.32 -6.89
C THR A 105 -22.50 -4.09 -7.79
N LEU A 106 -22.70 -3.64 -9.04
CA LEU A 106 -21.63 -3.24 -9.94
C LEU A 106 -20.81 -2.06 -9.38
N SER A 107 -21.48 -1.03 -8.84
CA SER A 107 -20.79 0.11 -8.19
C SER A 107 -19.89 -0.34 -7.05
N LYS A 108 -20.39 -1.24 -6.18
CA LYS A 108 -19.60 -1.80 -5.07
C LYS A 108 -18.36 -2.57 -5.55
N LEU A 109 -18.48 -3.30 -6.66
CA LEU A 109 -17.35 -4.02 -7.24
C LEU A 109 -16.28 -3.04 -7.78
N ASP A 110 -16.71 -1.95 -8.42
CA ASP A 110 -15.80 -0.93 -8.94
C ASP A 110 -15.13 -0.12 -7.83
N GLU A 111 -15.86 0.21 -6.76
CA GLU A 111 -15.32 0.83 -5.54
C GLU A 111 -14.21 -0.04 -4.92
N SER A 112 -14.49 -1.33 -4.69
CA SER A 112 -13.50 -2.26 -4.13
C SER A 112 -12.25 -2.39 -5.01
N ARG A 113 -12.40 -2.41 -6.34
CA ARG A 113 -11.25 -2.43 -7.26
C ARG A 113 -10.41 -1.16 -7.19
N ASN A 114 -11.05 0.00 -7.10
CA ASN A 114 -10.35 1.28 -7.02
C ASN A 114 -9.57 1.41 -5.70
N GLU A 115 -10.16 0.98 -4.59
CA GLU A 115 -9.48 0.92 -3.30
C GLU A 115 -8.25 0.01 -3.36
N ASN A 116 -8.42 -1.21 -3.90
CA ASN A 116 -7.30 -2.15 -4.02
C ASN A 116 -6.18 -1.61 -4.93
N ALA A 117 -6.53 -0.98 -6.06
CA ALA A 117 -5.55 -0.34 -6.94
C ALA A 117 -4.75 0.77 -6.23
N SER A 118 -5.41 1.58 -5.40
CA SER A 118 -4.78 2.62 -4.59
C SER A 118 -3.81 2.03 -3.55
N VAL A 119 -4.19 0.93 -2.89
CA VAL A 119 -3.34 0.21 -1.93
C VAL A 119 -2.10 -0.36 -2.63
N VAL A 120 -2.27 -1.01 -3.78
CA VAL A 120 -1.17 -1.58 -4.57
C VAL A 120 -0.18 -0.50 -5.01
N ALA A 121 -0.67 0.65 -5.50
CA ALA A 121 0.18 1.77 -5.88
C ALA A 121 0.97 2.32 -4.68
N SER A 122 0.32 2.46 -3.52
CA SER A 122 0.95 2.91 -2.28
C SER A 122 2.03 1.93 -1.80
N ALA A 123 1.76 0.62 -1.87
CA ALA A 123 2.71 -0.43 -1.52
C ALA A 123 3.95 -0.41 -2.42
N ALA A 124 3.76 -0.24 -3.74
CA ALA A 124 4.86 -0.13 -4.69
C ALA A 124 5.73 1.10 -4.42
N SER A 125 5.11 2.25 -4.12
CA SER A 125 5.83 3.48 -3.75
C SER A 125 6.67 3.28 -2.50
N LEU A 126 6.09 2.72 -1.43
CA LEU A 126 6.81 2.44 -0.18
C LEU A 126 7.98 1.47 -0.40
N ARG A 127 7.80 0.45 -1.23
CA ARG A 127 8.86 -0.50 -1.58
C ARG A 127 10.04 0.18 -2.26
N ASN A 128 9.77 1.07 -3.21
CA ASN A 128 10.81 1.84 -3.88
C ASN A 128 11.54 2.79 -2.92
N GLU A 129 10.82 3.44 -2.01
CA GLU A 129 11.43 4.31 -1.00
C GLU A 129 12.32 3.53 -0.03
N ILE A 130 11.89 2.36 0.41
CA ILE A 130 12.69 1.46 1.26
C ILE A 130 13.98 1.06 0.56
N GLU A 131 13.92 0.67 -0.72
CA GLU A 131 15.10 0.28 -1.49
C GLU A 131 16.08 1.45 -1.64
N ALA A 132 15.59 2.64 -1.97
CA ALA A 132 16.42 3.84 -2.06
C ALA A 132 17.11 4.18 -0.74
N LYS A 133 16.39 4.10 0.40
CA LYS A 133 17.00 4.33 1.72
C LYS A 133 18.01 3.25 2.07
N ARG A 134 17.80 2.00 1.65
CA ARG A 134 18.75 0.91 1.87
C ARG A 134 20.06 1.16 1.13
N THR A 135 20.02 1.53 -0.14
CA THR A 135 21.22 1.92 -0.90
C THR A 135 21.96 3.08 -0.24
N LEU A 136 21.23 4.09 0.26
CA LEU A 136 21.85 5.20 0.98
C LEU A 136 22.56 4.75 2.27
N ILE A 137 21.95 3.82 3.02
CA ILE A 137 22.58 3.26 4.23
C ILE A 137 23.86 2.50 3.85
N ASP A 138 23.80 1.65 2.82
CA ASP A 138 24.96 0.89 2.35
C ASP A 138 26.12 1.84 1.92
N ASP A 139 25.81 2.91 1.19
CA ASP A 139 26.78 3.95 0.81
C ASP A 139 27.37 4.68 2.02
N LEU A 140 26.56 5.00 3.02
CA LEU A 140 27.02 5.65 4.26
C LEU A 140 27.92 4.71 5.08
N GLU A 141 27.59 3.41 5.13
CA GLU A 141 28.45 2.42 5.78
C GLU A 141 29.81 2.28 5.09
N ILE A 142 29.84 2.29 3.76
CA ILE A 142 31.08 2.29 2.98
C ILE A 142 31.91 3.54 3.30
N LYS A 143 31.30 4.72 3.27
CA LYS A 143 31.98 5.99 3.58
C LYS A 143 32.53 6.00 5.01
N LEU A 144 31.76 5.52 5.98
CA LEU A 144 32.20 5.44 7.37
C LEU A 144 33.40 4.49 7.54
N LYS A 145 33.35 3.33 6.88
CA LYS A 145 34.47 2.37 6.88
C LYS A 145 35.71 2.91 6.19
N ALA A 146 35.57 3.76 5.18
CA ALA A 146 36.71 4.38 4.49
C ALA A 146 37.37 5.50 5.33
N ALA A 147 36.58 6.32 6.02
CA ALA A 147 37.09 7.43 6.83
C ALA A 147 37.86 6.98 8.09
N SER A 148 37.45 5.86 8.69
CA SER A 148 38.04 5.38 9.95
C SER A 148 39.54 5.01 9.85
N PRO A 149 39.99 4.20 8.87
CA PRO A 149 41.40 3.91 8.67
C PRO A 149 42.27 5.14 8.40
N GLU A 150 41.75 6.10 7.62
CA GLU A 150 42.47 7.33 7.28
C GLU A 150 42.68 8.22 8.52
N LEU A 151 41.65 8.35 9.35
CA LEU A 151 41.75 9.04 10.64
C LEU A 151 42.73 8.33 11.60
N VAL A 152 42.68 6.99 11.66
CA VAL A 152 43.60 6.20 12.50
C VAL A 152 45.04 6.35 12.03
N ALA A 153 45.29 6.38 10.71
CA ALA A 153 46.61 6.59 10.15
C ALA A 153 47.15 7.99 10.51
N GLN A 154 46.33 9.02 10.40
CA GLN A 154 46.70 10.40 10.76
C GLN A 154 47.05 10.51 12.25
N LEU A 155 46.22 9.94 13.13
CA LEU A 155 46.47 9.94 14.58
C LEU A 155 47.78 9.20 14.93
N ASN A 156 48.07 8.08 14.27
CA ASN A 156 49.33 7.35 14.48
C ASN A 156 50.55 8.18 14.05
N LEU A 157 50.47 8.91 12.94
CA LEU A 157 51.53 9.79 12.48
C LEU A 157 51.78 10.94 13.48
N ASP A 158 50.70 11.57 13.95
CA ASP A 158 50.76 12.68 14.90
C ASP A 158 51.34 12.22 16.26
N VAL A 159 50.91 11.05 16.76
CA VAL A 159 51.45 10.45 17.99
C VAL A 159 52.94 10.14 17.84
N THR A 160 53.36 9.57 16.71
CA THR A 160 54.77 9.26 16.44
C THR A 160 55.61 10.54 16.43
N THR A 161 55.12 11.58 15.75
CA THR A 161 55.78 12.88 15.66
C THR A 161 55.93 13.52 17.04
N LYS A 162 54.84 13.55 17.83
CA LYS A 162 54.87 14.08 19.19
C LYS A 162 55.74 13.26 20.14
N SER A 163 55.79 11.94 19.97
CA SER A 163 56.68 11.07 20.76
C SER A 163 58.15 11.38 20.48
N ASN A 164 58.52 11.62 19.22
CA ASN A 164 59.87 12.04 18.83
C ASN A 164 60.22 13.43 19.39
N GLU A 165 59.31 14.40 19.29
CA GLU A 165 59.49 15.73 19.90
C GLU A 165 59.72 15.64 21.41
N ILE A 166 58.98 14.78 22.11
CA ILE A 166 59.16 14.53 23.56
C ILE A 166 60.54 13.92 23.84
N ALA A 167 60.99 12.96 23.03
CA ALA A 167 62.31 12.34 23.18
C ALA A 167 63.44 13.37 23.01
N ASP A 168 63.34 14.24 22.00
CA ASP A 168 64.29 15.33 21.75
C ASP A 168 64.29 16.35 22.90
N LEU A 169 63.12 16.74 23.40
CA LEU A 169 63.00 17.65 24.54
C LEU A 169 63.61 17.03 25.80
N LYS A 170 63.41 15.73 26.02
CA LYS A 170 64.01 15.00 27.15
C LYS A 170 65.54 14.99 27.04
N ALA A 171 66.09 14.70 25.87
CA ALA A 171 67.54 14.74 25.65
C ALA A 171 68.12 16.15 25.90
N LYS A 172 67.44 17.21 25.44
CA LYS A 172 67.83 18.60 25.72
C LYS A 172 67.79 18.94 27.21
N LEU A 173 66.78 18.45 27.93
CA LEU A 173 66.66 18.64 29.38
C LEU A 173 67.80 17.95 30.13
N ASP A 174 68.11 16.69 29.79
CA ASP A 174 69.21 15.94 30.41
C ASP A 174 70.57 16.65 30.19
N LEU A 175 70.79 17.20 29.00
CA LEU A 175 72.00 17.94 28.66
C LEU A 175 72.11 19.26 29.45
N ALA A 176 70.98 19.97 29.63
CA ALA A 176 70.92 21.19 30.44
C ALA A 176 71.21 20.89 31.92
N ASN A 177 70.69 19.79 32.46
CA ASN A 177 70.96 19.35 33.83
C ASN A 177 72.45 19.01 34.03
N LEU A 178 73.07 18.30 33.09
CA LEU A 178 74.51 18.00 33.15
C LEU A 178 75.37 19.27 33.16
N ASN A 179 75.04 20.23 32.30
CA ASN A 179 75.74 21.52 32.26
C ASN A 179 75.57 22.28 33.58
N SER A 180 74.36 22.28 34.16
CA SER A 180 74.10 22.88 35.47
C SER A 180 74.96 22.24 36.57
N ASP A 181 75.04 20.91 36.60
CA ASP A 181 75.86 20.16 37.57
C ASP A 181 77.36 20.46 37.42
N GLN A 182 77.84 20.58 36.17
CA GLN A 182 79.22 20.97 35.88
C GLN A 182 79.54 22.39 36.36
N VAL A 183 78.63 23.35 36.11
CA VAL A 183 78.77 24.73 36.60
C VAL A 183 78.82 24.78 38.12
N ALA A 184 77.97 23.99 38.80
CA ALA A 184 77.98 23.90 40.26
C ALA A 184 79.34 23.39 40.79
N LYS A 185 79.87 22.29 40.21
CA LYS A 185 81.18 21.73 40.59
C LYS A 185 82.32 22.73 40.39
N LEU A 186 82.38 23.38 39.22
CA LEU A 186 83.41 24.37 38.91
C LEU A 186 83.34 25.56 39.87
N SER A 187 82.13 26.02 40.22
CA SER A 187 81.92 27.08 41.21
C SER A 187 82.50 26.67 42.58
N ASP A 188 82.21 25.46 43.05
CA ASP A 188 82.72 24.98 44.34
C ASP A 188 84.25 24.80 44.33
N GLU A 189 84.81 24.33 43.22
CA GLU A 189 86.26 24.17 43.05
C GLU A 189 87.01 25.51 42.99
N ILE A 190 86.42 26.54 42.37
CA ILE A 190 86.93 27.91 42.40
C ILE A 190 86.93 28.45 43.82
N LYS A 191 85.81 28.34 44.55
CA LYS A 191 85.70 28.79 45.94
C LYS A 191 86.75 28.14 46.83
N ALA A 192 87.01 26.85 46.65
CA ALA A 192 88.03 26.11 47.39
C ALA A 192 89.46 26.57 47.10
N LYS A 193 89.76 27.06 45.89
CA LYS A 193 91.11 27.56 45.52
C LYS A 193 91.35 29.02 45.91
N THR A 194 90.30 29.79 46.14
CA THR A 194 90.39 31.22 46.51
C THR A 194 90.25 31.49 48.02
N SER A 195 90.07 30.44 48.83
CA SER A 195 90.01 30.49 50.30
C SER A 195 91.36 30.09 50.91
#